data_AF-A0A960IL92-F1
#
_entry.id   AF-A0A960IL92-F1
#
_cell.length_a   1.000
_cell.length_b   1.000
_cell.length_c   1.000
_cell.angle_alpha   90.00
_cell.angle_beta   90.00
_cell.angle_gamma   90.00
#
_symmetry.space_group_name_H-M   'P 1'
#
loop_
_entity.id
_entity.type
_entity.pdbx_description
1 polymer ?
#
loop_
_entity_poly.entity_id
_entity_poly.type
_entity_poly.pdbx_seq_one_letter_code
_entity_poly.pdbx_strand_id
1 'polypeptide(L)' 'MNKYGAEFFGTFWLVLGGCGSAVLSAAFPELGIGFLGVALAFGLTVLTMAFAIGHI' A
#
# COMPACT_ATOMS: atom_id res chain seq x y z
N MET A 1 -20.43 -11.20 5.23
CA MET A 1 -19.58 -11.44 4.03
C MET A 1 -18.93 -10.18 3.50
N ASN A 2 -19.62 -9.03 3.44
CA ASN A 2 -19.07 -7.77 2.92
C ASN A 2 -17.78 -7.31 3.63
N LYS A 3 -17.69 -7.51 4.95
CA LYS A 3 -16.50 -7.17 5.74
C LYS A 3 -15.25 -7.98 5.37
N TYR A 4 -15.41 -9.29 5.13
CA TYR A 4 -14.31 -10.14 4.67
C TYR A 4 -13.82 -9.74 3.27
N GLY A 5 -14.73 -9.32 2.39
CA GLY A 5 -14.36 -8.76 1.10
C GLY A 5 -13.57 -7.46 1.24
N ALA A 6 -14.03 -6.56 2.12
CA ALA A 6 -13.32 -5.32 2.43
C ALA A 6 -11.91 -5.60 2.99
N GLU A 7 -11.77 -6.46 3.99
CA GLU A 7 -10.45 -6.80 4.54
C GLU A 7 -9.53 -7.44 3.50
N PHE A 8 -10.05 -8.32 2.64
CA PHE A 8 -9.27 -8.91 1.56
C PHE A 8 -8.71 -7.84 0.59
N PHE A 9 -9.57 -6.93 0.11
CA PHE A 9 -9.12 -5.85 -0.78
C PHE A 9 -8.20 -4.86 -0.09
N GLY A 10 -8.44 -4.55 1.19
CA GLY A 10 -7.60 -3.69 1.99
C GLY A 10 -6.19 -4.26 2.16
N THR A 11 -6.06 -5.52 2.56
CA THR A 11 -4.76 -6.18 2.71
C THR A 11 -4.07 -6.39 1.35
N PHE A 12 -4.83 -6.75 0.31
CA PHE A 12 -4.28 -6.85 -1.04
C PHE A 12 -3.66 -5.53 -1.49
N TRP A 13 -4.35 -4.40 -1.27
CA TRP A 13 -3.84 -3.07 -1.61
C TRP A 13 -2.61 -2.67 -0.80
N LEU A 14 -2.60 -3.00 0.50
CA LEU A 14 -1.45 -2.77 1.38
C LEU A 14 -0.21 -3.48 0.85
N VAL A 15 -0.31 -4.75 0.51
CA VAL A 15 0.82 -5.55 0.02
C VAL A 15 1.21 -5.11 -1.39
N LEU A 16 0.25 -4.92 -2.30
CA LEU A 16 0.53 -4.52 -3.67
C LEU A 16 1.20 -3.15 -3.73
N GLY A 17 0.67 -2.15 -3.01
CA GLY A 17 1.25 -0.81 -3.00
C GLY A 17 2.55 -0.73 -2.21
N GLY A 18 2.57 -1.28 -0.99
CA GLY A 18 3.74 -1.25 -0.11
C GLY A 18 4.90 -2.08 -0.66
N CYS A 19 4.73 -3.41 -0.75
CA CYS A 19 5.77 -4.29 -1.26
C CYS A 19 6.07 -4.05 -2.74
N GLY A 20 5.07 -3.69 -3.55
CA GLY A 20 5.30 -3.32 -4.95
C GLY A 20 6.21 -2.11 -5.09
N SER A 21 6.01 -1.06 -4.29
CA SER A 21 6.93 0.09 -4.27
C SER A 21 8.35 -0.29 -3.83
N ALA A 22 8.46 -1.21 -2.85
CA ALA A 22 9.75 -1.71 -2.39
C ALA A 22 10.51 -2.47 -3.48
N VAL A 23 9.84 -3.37 -4.19
CA VAL A 23 10.45 -4.21 -5.21
C VAL A 23 10.71 -3.46 -6.52
N LEU A 24 9.78 -2.59 -6.93
CA LEU A 24 9.81 -1.99 -8.26
C LEU A 24 10.53 -0.63 -8.32
N SER A 25 10.49 0.17 -7.24
CA SER A 25 10.98 1.55 -7.28
C SER A 25 11.95 1.95 -6.17
N ALA A 26 12.17 1.14 -5.12
CA ALA A 26 13.04 1.53 -4.02
C ALA A 26 14.51 1.73 -4.43
N ALA A 27 15.03 0.88 -5.32
CA ALA A 27 16.44 0.86 -5.74
C ALA A 27 16.63 1.22 -7.22
N PHE A 28 15.69 1.97 -7.81
CA PHE A 28 15.83 2.43 -9.19
C PHE A 28 17.05 3.37 -9.32
N PRO A 29 17.92 3.20 -10.33
CA PRO A 29 19.10 4.05 -10.48
C PRO A 29 18.69 5.52 -10.68
N GLU A 30 19.33 6.42 -9.93
CA GLU A 30 19.16 7.89 -9.93
C GLU A 30 17.77 8.43 -9.52
N LEU A 31 16.70 7.62 -9.62
CA LEU A 31 15.31 8.02 -9.40
C LEU A 31 14.58 7.14 -8.36
N GLY A 32 15.30 6.30 -7.62
CA GLY A 32 14.74 5.41 -6.62
C GLY A 32 14.07 6.16 -5.48
N ILE A 33 12.94 5.64 -4.98
CA ILE A 33 12.17 6.27 -3.90
C ILE A 33 12.79 6.05 -2.51
N GLY A 34 13.75 5.12 -2.40
CA GLY A 34 14.44 4.77 -1.16
C GLY A 34 13.50 4.28 -0.04
N PHE A 35 14.04 4.15 1.17
CA PHE A 35 13.27 3.67 2.32
C PHE A 35 12.14 4.63 2.74
N LEU A 36 12.37 5.93 2.62
CA LEU A 36 11.35 6.94 2.97
C LEU A 36 10.14 6.84 2.04
N GLY A 37 10.36 6.70 0.73
CA GLY A 37 9.26 6.56 -0.22
C GLY A 37 8.48 5.27 -0.04
N VAL A 38 9.16 4.15 0.28
CA VAL A 38 8.49 2.89 0.61
C VAL A 38 7.64 3.02 1.88
N ALA A 39 8.18 3.65 2.93
CA ALA A 39 7.43 3.88 4.18
C ALA A 39 6.19 4.76 3.92
N LEU A 40 6.32 5.78 3.09
CA LEU A 40 5.21 6.65 2.68
C LEU A 40 4.17 5.89 1.84
N ALA A 41 4.60 4.99 0.94
CA ALA A 41 3.70 4.13 0.17
C ALA A 41 2.87 3.20 1.08
N PHE A 42 3.51 2.54 2.06
CA PHE A 42 2.79 1.76 3.07
C PHE A 42 1.76 2.62 3.82
N GLY A 43 2.15 3.80 4.30
CA GLY A 43 1.23 4.71 4.99
C GLY A 43 0.04 5.13 4.13
N LEU A 44 0.26 5.47 2.86
CA LEU A 44 -0.80 5.87 1.94
C LEU A 44 -1.74 4.71 1.58
N THR A 45 -1.25 3.47 1.45
CA THR A 45 -2.13 2.31 1.21
C THR A 45 -3.11 2.09 2.35
N VAL A 46 -2.67 2.26 3.60
CA VAL A 46 -3.52 2.16 4.79
C VAL A 46 -4.50 3.32 4.83
N LEU A 47 -4.03 4.56 4.64
CA LEU A 47 -4.87 5.76 4.65
C LEU A 47 -6.01 5.64 3.62
N THR A 48 -5.67 5.29 2.38
CA THR A 48 -6.64 5.21 1.28
C THR A 48 -7.70 4.13 1.55
N MET A 49 -7.32 2.95 2.03
CA MET A 49 -8.28 1.88 2.33
C MET A 49 -9.08 2.14 3.61
N ALA A 50 -8.51 2.82 4.61
CA ALA A 50 -9.25 3.26 5.79
C ALA A 50 -10.40 4.21 5.40
N PHE A 51 -10.16 5.16 4.49
CA PHE A 51 -11.21 6.04 3.99
C PHE A 51 -12.18 5.34 3.03
N ALA A 52 -11.70 4.46 2.15
CA ALA A 52 -12.52 3.82 1.12
C ALA A 52 -13.48 2.77 1.69
N ILE A 53 -13.00 1.92 2.61
CA ILE A 53 -13.71 0.72 3.05
C ILE A 53 -13.70 0.51 4.56
N GLY A 54 -13.09 1.42 5.35
CA GLY A 54 -13.01 1.25 6.81
C GLY A 54 -14.34 1.30 7.56
N HIS A 55 -15.42 1.73 6.90
CA HIS A 55 -16.77 1.78 7.45
C HIS A 55 -17.58 0.48 7.20
N ILE A 56 -17.03 -0.46 6.43
CA ILE A 56 -17.64 -1.74 6.03
C ILE A 56 -17.34 -2.83 7.08
#